data_AF-A0A915DRI4-F1
#
_entry.id   AF-A0A915DRI4-F1
#
_cell.length_a   1.000
_cell.length_b   1.000
_cell.length_c   1.000
_cell.angle_alpha   90.00
_cell.angle_beta   90.00
_cell.angle_gamma   90.00
#
_symmetry.space_group_name_H-M   'P 1'
#
loop_
_entity.id
_entity.type
_entity.pdbx_description
1 polymer ?
#
loop_
_entity_poly.entity_id
_entity_poly.type
_entity_poly.pdbx_seq_one_letter_code
_entity_poly.pdbx_strand_id
1 'polypeptide(L)'
;MMHRKAMTRRKSSKRRKKRFMANERGRFGVHELPEGVLYNELQAGSGAQPKAGGKVQVRYVGRLPDGSVFDQNQTPQWFSLGSVIEGGR
;
A
#
# COMPACT_ATOMS: atom_id res chain seq x y z
N MET A 1 -2.51 31.03 -16.55
CA MET A 1 -2.61 29.67 -17.17
C MET A 1 -2.23 28.49 -16.24
N MET A 2 -1.64 28.69 -15.06
CA MET A 2 -1.14 27.59 -14.19
C MET A 2 -2.24 26.84 -13.40
N HIS A 3 -3.34 27.50 -13.02
CA HIS A 3 -4.41 26.92 -12.20
C HIS A 3 -5.25 25.85 -12.92
N ARG A 4 -5.47 25.98 -14.25
CA ARG A 4 -6.21 24.97 -15.03
C ARG A 4 -5.42 23.66 -15.14
N LYS A 5 -4.14 23.70 -15.53
CA LYS A 5 -3.27 22.50 -15.68
C LYS A 5 -3.16 21.69 -14.39
N ALA A 6 -3.03 22.34 -13.23
CA ALA A 6 -2.98 21.68 -11.93
C ALA A 6 -4.30 20.96 -11.59
N MET A 7 -5.45 21.58 -11.87
CA MET A 7 -6.76 20.97 -11.68
C MET A 7 -6.97 19.75 -12.60
N THR A 8 -6.56 19.83 -13.86
CA THR A 8 -6.69 18.70 -14.81
C THR A 8 -5.81 17.51 -14.40
N ARG A 9 -4.56 17.75 -13.97
CA ARG A 9 -3.68 16.72 -13.40
C ARG A 9 -4.27 16.07 -12.15
N ARG A 10 -4.87 16.85 -11.25
CA ARG A 10 -5.48 16.33 -10.02
C ARG A 10 -6.72 15.47 -10.32
N LYS A 11 -7.56 15.89 -11.28
CA LYS A 11 -8.74 15.12 -11.73
C LYS A 11 -8.33 13.80 -12.41
N SER A 12 -7.32 13.82 -13.29
CA SER A 12 -6.84 12.61 -13.96
C SER A 12 -6.21 11.61 -12.97
N SER A 13 -5.46 12.09 -11.98
CA SER A 13 -4.91 11.24 -10.90
C SER A 13 -6.00 10.59 -10.04
N LYS A 14 -7.08 11.31 -9.69
CA LYS A 14 -8.22 10.73 -8.97
C LYS A 14 -8.90 9.60 -9.77
N ARG A 15 -9.12 9.79 -11.07
CA ARG A 15 -9.74 8.76 -11.93
C ARG A 15 -8.86 7.52 -12.04
N ARG A 16 -7.55 7.71 -12.23
CA ARG A 16 -6.56 6.61 -12.26
C ARG A 16 -6.55 5.84 -10.94
N LYS A 17 -6.53 6.54 -9.80
CA LYS A 17 -6.62 5.91 -8.46
C LYS A 17 -7.89 5.07 -8.33
N LYS A 18 -9.06 5.62 -8.67
CA LYS A 18 -10.34 4.90 -8.55
C LYS A 18 -10.36 3.63 -9.41
N ARG A 19 -9.88 3.71 -10.66
CA ARG A 19 -9.81 2.54 -11.55
C ARG A 19 -8.82 1.50 -11.04
N PHE A 20 -7.65 1.92 -10.56
CA PHE A 20 -6.67 1.01 -9.97
C PHE A 20 -7.28 0.26 -8.78
N MET A 21 -7.85 0.96 -7.81
CA MET A 21 -8.47 0.32 -6.63
C MET A 21 -9.62 -0.63 -7.02
N ALA A 22 -10.46 -0.25 -8.00
CA ALA A 22 -11.54 -1.12 -8.48
C ALA A 22 -11.00 -2.41 -9.11
N ASN A 23 -9.92 -2.30 -9.90
CA ASN A 23 -9.29 -3.46 -10.50
C ASN A 23 -8.61 -4.37 -9.45
N GLU A 24 -7.91 -3.78 -8.46
CA GLU A 24 -7.28 -4.57 -7.39
C GLU A 24 -8.32 -5.30 -6.55
N ARG A 25 -9.44 -4.66 -6.19
CA ARG A 25 -10.55 -5.30 -5.45
C ARG A 25 -11.10 -6.54 -6.14
N GLY A 26 -11.10 -6.57 -7.47
CA GLY A 26 -11.64 -7.69 -8.24
C GLY A 26 -10.71 -8.88 -8.40
N ARG A 27 -9.47 -8.82 -7.88
CA ARG A 27 -8.51 -9.91 -8.02
C ARG A 27 -8.83 -11.05 -7.03
N PHE A 28 -8.59 -12.28 -7.48
CA PHE A 28 -8.73 -13.46 -6.62
C PHE A 28 -7.80 -13.37 -5.40
N GLY A 29 -8.32 -13.74 -4.23
CA GLY A 29 -7.57 -13.69 -2.96
C GLY A 29 -7.43 -12.30 -2.34
N VAL A 30 -7.99 -11.25 -2.94
CA VAL A 30 -7.98 -9.91 -2.34
C VAL A 30 -9.06 -9.78 -1.28
N HIS A 31 -8.64 -9.31 -0.11
CA HIS A 31 -9.48 -8.95 1.03
C HIS A 31 -9.41 -7.44 1.26
N GLU A 32 -10.50 -6.85 1.76
CA GLU A 32 -10.59 -5.43 2.11
C GLU A 32 -10.69 -5.27 3.63
N LEU A 33 -9.77 -4.50 4.20
CA LEU A 33 -9.77 -4.07 5.59
C LEU A 33 -10.59 -2.77 5.75
N PRO A 34 -10.94 -2.40 6.99
CA PRO A 34 -11.42 -1.05 7.29
C PRO A 34 -10.49 0.03 6.69
N GLU A 35 -11.05 1.21 6.38
CA GLU A 35 -10.35 2.31 5.70
C GLU A 35 -9.94 2.03 4.23
N GLY A 36 -10.39 0.91 3.66
CA GLY A 36 -10.25 0.63 2.23
C GLY A 36 -8.85 0.15 1.81
N VAL A 37 -8.11 -0.42 2.76
CA VAL A 37 -6.84 -1.11 2.49
C VAL A 37 -7.15 -2.48 1.91
N LEU A 38 -6.54 -2.79 0.77
CA LEU A 38 -6.66 -4.09 0.12
C LEU A 38 -5.40 -4.90 0.38
N TYR A 39 -5.55 -6.16 0.76
CA TYR A 39 -4.42 -7.08 0.90
C TYR A 39 -4.72 -8.41 0.22
N ASN A 40 -3.65 -9.06 -0.23
CA ASN A 40 -3.69 -10.44 -0.73
C ASN A 40 -2.60 -11.21 0.00
N GLU A 41 -2.97 -12.21 0.79
CA GLU A 41 -2.03 -13.04 1.51
C GLU A 41 -1.39 -14.05 0.56
N LEU A 42 -0.10 -13.88 0.29
CA LEU A 42 0.64 -14.79 -0.59
C LEU A 42 1.01 -16.10 0.12
N GLN A 43 1.41 -15.98 1.38
CA GLN A 43 1.77 -17.11 2.24
C GLN A 43 1.57 -16.71 3.70
N ALA A 44 0.72 -17.46 4.40
CA ALA A 44 0.51 -17.29 5.83
C ALA A 44 1.74 -17.74 6.62
N GLY A 45 2.16 -16.90 7.58
CA GLY A 45 3.18 -17.27 8.56
C GLY A 45 2.59 -18.08 9.71
N SER A 46 3.44 -18.85 10.41
CA SER A 46 3.07 -19.62 11.60
C SER A 46 3.55 -19.00 12.92
N GLY A 47 4.18 -17.82 12.85
CA GLY A 47 4.71 -17.09 14.00
C GLY A 47 3.64 -16.33 14.79
N ALA A 48 4.05 -15.79 15.94
CA ALA A 48 3.18 -14.90 16.71
C ALA A 48 2.83 -13.64 15.91
N GLN A 49 1.57 -13.23 15.96
CA GLN A 49 1.14 -11.97 15.37
C GLN A 49 1.77 -10.78 16.10
N PRO A 50 2.22 -9.75 15.38
CA PRO A 50 2.76 -8.56 16.01
C PRO A 50 1.67 -7.81 16.78
N LYS A 51 2.03 -7.26 17.93
CA LYS A 51 1.13 -6.45 18.76
C LYS A 51 1.14 -5.00 18.29
N ALA A 52 0.03 -4.29 18.51
CA ALA A 52 -0.04 -2.84 18.30
C ALA A 52 1.12 -2.12 19.03
N GLY A 53 1.80 -1.21 18.35
CA GLY A 53 2.99 -0.51 18.87
C GLY A 53 4.27 -1.36 18.91
N GLY A 54 4.21 -2.62 18.46
CA GLY A 54 5.37 -3.50 18.34
C GLY A 54 6.34 -3.11 17.21
N LYS A 55 7.40 -3.90 17.10
CA LYS A 55 8.36 -3.81 15.99
C LYS A 55 8.32 -5.07 15.14
N VAL A 56 8.45 -4.89 13.84
CA VAL A 56 8.51 -5.97 12.85
C VAL A 56 9.76 -5.82 12.00
N GLN A 57 10.32 -6.93 11.54
CA GLN A 57 11.41 -6.92 10.58
C GLN A 57 10.85 -7.28 9.20
N VAL A 58 11.02 -6.39 8.22
CA VAL A 58 10.33 -6.51 6.93
C VAL A 58 11.30 -6.34 5.78
N ARG A 59 11.14 -7.20 4.77
CA ARG A 59 11.65 -6.96 3.42
C ARG A 59 10.47 -6.55 2.54
N TYR A 60 10.57 -5.42 1.83
CA TYR A 60 9.47 -4.88 1.03
C TYR A 60 9.94 -4.20 -0.26
N VAL A 61 8.99 -4.04 -1.18
CA VAL A 61 9.11 -3.20 -2.38
C VAL A 61 7.84 -2.37 -2.51
N GLY A 62 7.96 -1.05 -2.38
CA GLY A 62 6.90 -0.08 -2.61
C GLY A 62 6.81 0.30 -4.08
N ARG A 63 5.64 0.12 -4.69
CA ARG A 63 5.38 0.45 -6.10
C ARG A 63 4.21 1.41 -6.27
N LEU A 64 4.31 2.27 -7.28
CA LEU A 64 3.20 3.07 -7.76
C LEU A 64 2.26 2.22 -8.66
N PRO A 65 1.02 2.69 -8.93
CA PRO A 65 0.08 1.97 -9.79
C PRO A 65 0.54 1.69 -11.23
N ASP A 66 1.56 2.40 -11.71
CA ASP A 66 2.18 2.14 -13.02
C ASP A 66 3.32 1.10 -12.97
N GLY A 67 3.58 0.53 -11.78
CA GLY A 67 4.61 -0.48 -11.55
C GLY A 67 5.98 0.09 -11.21
N SER A 68 6.19 1.40 -11.30
CA SER A 68 7.45 2.03 -10.90
C SER A 68 7.71 1.85 -9.40
N VAL A 69 8.94 1.48 -9.04
CA VAL A 69 9.37 1.35 -7.64
C VAL A 69 9.68 2.76 -7.11
N PHE A 70 9.14 3.09 -5.94
CA PHE A 70 9.46 4.34 -5.24
C PHE A 70 10.30 4.13 -3.98
N ASP A 71 10.25 2.94 -3.38
CA ASP A 71 11.04 2.58 -2.20
C ASP A 71 11.21 1.05 -2.13
N GLN A 72 12.32 0.56 -1.59
CA GLN A 72 12.59 -0.87 -1.42
C GLN A 72 13.78 -1.11 -0.48
N ASN A 73 13.85 -2.31 0.11
CA ASN A 73 15.04 -2.77 0.80
C ASN A 73 15.50 -4.15 0.33
N GLN A 74 16.82 -4.37 0.36
CA GLN A 74 17.42 -5.65 -0.02
C GLN A 74 17.51 -6.62 1.16
N THR A 75 17.77 -6.08 2.34
CA THR A 75 17.86 -6.83 3.60
C THR A 75 16.71 -6.47 4.54
N PRO A 76 16.30 -7.37 5.45
CA PRO A 76 15.22 -7.10 6.37
C PRO A 76 15.56 -5.95 7.33
N GLN A 77 14.67 -4.97 7.43
CA GLN A 77 14.83 -3.78 8.28
C GLN A 77 13.75 -3.70 9.36
N TRP A 78 14.09 -3.13 10.50
CA TRP A 78 13.16 -2.95 11.61
C TRP A 78 12.25 -1.74 11.40
N PHE A 79 10.94 -1.95 11.58
CA PHE A 79 9.92 -0.92 11.57
C PHE A 79 9.14 -0.94 12.88
N SER A 80 8.84 0.23 13.41
CA SER A 80 7.86 0.40 14.49
C SER A 80 6.48 0.56 13.89
N LEU A 81 5.52 -0.26 14.31
CA LEU A 81 4.14 -0.20 13.80
C LEU A 81 3.46 1.13 14.12
N GLY A 82 3.93 1.87 15.13
CA GLY A 82 3.42 3.23 15.40
C GLY A 82 3.83 4.27 14.35
N SER A 83 4.91 4.05 13.61
CA SER A 83 5.59 5.05 12.78
C SER A 83 5.45 4.81 11.27
N VAL A 84 4.75 3.76 10.87
CA VAL A 84 4.44 3.47 9.46
C VAL A 84 3.11 4.10 9.05
N ILE A 85 2.86 4.12 7.73
CA ILE A 85 1.57 4.54 7.17
C ILE A 85 0.44 3.69 7.74
N GLU A 86 -0.77 4.25 7.80
CA GLU A 86 -1.93 3.62 8.45
C GLU A 86 -2.21 2.19 7.96
N GLY A 87 -2.12 1.94 6.65
CA GLY A 87 -2.30 0.60 6.10
C GLY A 87 -1.18 -0.41 6.41
N GLY A 88 -0.09 0.01 7.05
CA GLY A 88 1.00 -0.85 7.52
C GLY A 88 1.06 -1.03 9.04
N ARG A 89 0.14 -0.40 9.78
CA ARG A 89 0.01 -0.56 11.23
C ARG A 89 -0.71 -1.86 11.56
#